data_AF-A0A0B6CYZ0-F1
#
_entry.id   AF-A0A0B6CYZ0-F1
#
_cell.length_a   1.000
_cell.length_b   1.000
_cell.length_c   1.000
_cell.angle_alpha   90.00
_cell.angle_beta   90.00
_cell.angle_gamma   90.00
#
_symmetry.space_group_name_H-M   'P 1'
#
loop_
_entity.id
_entity.type
_entity.pdbx_description
1 polymer ?
#
loop_
_entity_poly.entity_id
_entity_poly.type
_entity_poly.pdbx_seq_one_letter_code
_entity_poly.pdbx_strand_id
1 'polypeptide(L)'
;MNGSSASIKELCKGISEVDYNSEKVVVAVFPSSVYVKEVLAQLPKEIGVGLQNITFYDNGAYTGELSAEMLHDVGCNYLLIGHSERRSLFGETDQDVFKKLNKIIDTSVVPVVCIGESLEDRQGGRLEKVLTTQLSLILENLSIEQLAKVVIAYEPVWAIGTGVVASLEQVQETHQFIRSLVAKVDENLAKNMKIVYGGSLKAENAKDILSLPDVDGGLIGGASLKASEFNEIINQANKICTE
;
A
#
# COMPACT_ATOMS: atom_id res chain seq x y z
N MET A 1 8.22 -4.60 11.25
CA MET A 1 7.67 -5.73 12.04
C MET A 1 7.54 -5.33 13.52
N ASN A 2 6.35 -4.88 13.95
CA ASN A 2 6.11 -4.32 15.30
C ASN A 2 4.81 -4.87 15.90
N GLY A 3 4.77 -5.03 17.22
CA GLY A 3 3.57 -5.39 17.99
C GLY A 3 3.64 -6.74 18.71
N SER A 4 2.74 -6.94 19.66
CA SER A 4 2.43 -8.19 20.37
C SER A 4 0.91 -8.37 20.41
N SER A 5 0.39 -9.57 20.74
CA SER A 5 -1.06 -9.78 20.90
C SER A 5 -1.70 -8.75 21.85
N ALA A 6 -1.02 -8.39 22.94
CA ALA A 6 -1.52 -7.38 23.88
C ALA A 6 -1.63 -5.98 23.23
N SER A 7 -0.56 -5.50 22.58
CA SER A 7 -0.58 -4.18 21.95
C SER A 7 -1.51 -4.13 20.73
N ILE A 8 -1.65 -5.25 20.00
CA ILE A 8 -2.55 -5.37 18.85
C ILE A 8 -4.00 -5.32 19.30
N LYS A 9 -4.35 -6.00 20.39
CA LYS A 9 -5.69 -5.93 20.99
C LYS A 9 -6.06 -4.49 21.37
N GLU A 10 -5.13 -3.77 22.01
CA GLU A 10 -5.33 -2.36 22.34
C GLU A 10 -5.49 -1.49 21.08
N LEU A 11 -4.65 -1.72 20.06
CA LEU A 11 -4.71 -0.99 18.80
C LEU A 11 -6.01 -1.25 18.04
N CYS A 12 -6.47 -2.52 17.95
CA CYS A 12 -7.73 -2.87 17.29
C CYS A 12 -8.92 -2.20 17.97
N LYS A 13 -8.93 -2.17 19.31
CA LYS A 13 -9.97 -1.46 20.06
C LYS A 13 -9.99 0.02 19.69
N GLY A 14 -8.84 0.70 19.73
CA GLY A 14 -8.76 2.13 19.42
C GLY A 14 -9.10 2.44 17.96
N ILE A 15 -8.70 1.60 17.00
CA ILE A 15 -9.04 1.77 15.59
C ILE A 15 -10.54 1.57 15.37
N SER A 16 -11.19 0.63 16.08
CA SER A 16 -12.62 0.37 15.93
C SER A 16 -13.53 1.51 16.41
N GLU A 17 -12.98 2.48 17.13
CA GLU A 17 -13.69 3.65 17.64
C GLU A 17 -13.69 4.83 16.64
N VAL A 18 -12.99 4.73 15.51
CA VAL A 18 -12.95 5.80 14.50
C VAL A 18 -14.25 5.87 13.71
N ASP A 19 -14.87 7.04 13.68
CA ASP A 19 -16.07 7.33 12.90
C ASP A 19 -15.68 8.03 11.59
N TYR A 20 -15.99 7.41 10.46
CA TYR A 20 -15.69 7.93 9.13
C TYR A 20 -16.73 7.42 8.12
N ASN A 21 -16.88 8.14 7.01
CA ASN A 21 -17.75 7.69 5.93
C ASN A 21 -17.05 6.60 5.12
N SER A 22 -17.43 5.34 5.34
CA SER A 22 -16.88 4.16 4.67
C SER A 22 -17.24 4.06 3.18
N GLU A 23 -18.19 4.87 2.69
CA GLU A 23 -18.46 4.99 1.25
C GLU A 23 -17.44 5.92 0.55
N LYS A 24 -16.77 6.79 1.31
CA LYS A 24 -15.81 7.79 0.79
C LYS A 24 -14.36 7.44 1.09
N VAL A 25 -14.09 6.89 2.27
CA VAL A 25 -12.75 6.54 2.71
C VAL A 25 -12.68 5.04 2.95
N VAL A 26 -11.63 4.42 2.45
CA VAL A 26 -11.35 3.00 2.66
C VAL A 26 -10.18 2.87 3.63
N VAL A 27 -10.37 2.10 4.70
CA VAL A 27 -9.34 1.83 5.70
C VAL A 27 -8.94 0.36 5.62
N ALA A 28 -7.64 0.10 5.58
CA ALA A 28 -7.10 -1.26 5.64
C ALA A 28 -5.87 -1.33 6.56
N VAL A 29 -5.66 -2.49 7.18
CA VAL A 29 -4.49 -2.78 8.03
C VAL A 29 -3.76 -4.03 7.55
N PHE A 30 -2.44 -4.01 7.68
CA PHE A 30 -1.55 -5.12 7.30
C PHE A 30 -0.79 -5.61 8.54
N PRO A 31 -1.37 -6.42 9.44
CA PRO A 31 -0.66 -6.98 10.57
C PRO A 31 0.42 -7.99 10.15
N SER A 32 1.31 -8.35 11.09
CA SER A 32 2.18 -9.51 10.89
C SER A 32 1.35 -10.79 10.79
N SER A 33 1.79 -11.74 9.96
CA SER A 33 1.01 -12.95 9.63
C SER A 33 0.55 -13.75 10.85
N VAL A 34 1.34 -13.79 11.92
CA VAL A 34 1.01 -14.50 13.16
C VAL A 34 -0.19 -13.92 13.92
N TYR A 35 -0.58 -12.66 13.64
CA TYR A 35 -1.67 -11.97 14.31
C TYR A 35 -2.88 -11.70 13.39
N VAL A 36 -2.83 -12.08 12.11
CA VAL A 36 -3.86 -11.68 11.14
C VAL A 36 -5.26 -12.21 11.49
N LYS A 37 -5.37 -13.46 11.96
CA LYS A 37 -6.64 -14.05 12.41
C LYS A 37 -7.16 -13.36 13.68
N GLU A 38 -6.27 -12.95 14.58
CA GLU A 38 -6.62 -12.23 15.79
C GLU A 38 -7.16 -10.82 15.45
N VAL A 39 -6.56 -10.13 14.47
CA VAL A 39 -6.99 -8.81 14.00
C VAL A 39 -8.34 -8.88 13.28
N LEU A 40 -8.52 -9.85 12.38
CA LEU A 40 -9.79 -10.09 11.67
C LEU A 40 -10.97 -10.32 12.62
N ALA A 41 -10.74 -10.96 13.76
CA ALA A 41 -11.77 -11.22 14.75
C ALA A 41 -12.12 -10.00 15.62
N GLN A 42 -11.26 -8.98 15.66
CA GLN A 42 -11.39 -7.83 16.55
C GLN A 42 -11.80 -6.54 15.84
N LEU A 43 -11.52 -6.42 14.55
CA LEU A 43 -11.90 -5.25 13.75
C LEU A 43 -13.29 -5.43 13.10
N PRO A 44 -14.03 -4.33 12.89
CA PRO A 44 -15.27 -4.34 12.13
C PRO A 44 -14.97 -4.67 10.65
N LYS A 45 -15.96 -5.25 9.96
CA LYS A 45 -15.78 -5.79 8.58
C LYS A 45 -15.50 -4.71 7.54
N GLU A 46 -15.83 -3.47 7.87
CA GLU A 46 -15.59 -2.27 7.07
C GLU A 46 -14.09 -1.93 6.99
N ILE A 47 -13.29 -2.38 7.97
CA ILE A 47 -11.83 -2.23 7.92
C ILE A 47 -11.24 -3.45 7.24
N GLY A 48 -10.62 -3.23 6.08
CA GLY A 48 -9.92 -4.26 5.34
C GLY A 48 -8.73 -4.81 6.13
N VAL A 49 -8.48 -6.10 6.01
CA VAL A 49 -7.28 -6.73 6.58
C VAL A 49 -6.50 -7.44 5.48
N GLY A 50 -5.18 -7.30 5.50
CA GLY A 50 -4.29 -7.95 4.54
C GLY A 50 -3.01 -8.50 5.14
N LEU A 51 -2.28 -9.29 4.35
CA LEU A 51 -0.92 -9.69 4.69
C LEU A 51 0.11 -8.74 4.07
N GLN A 52 1.27 -8.65 4.71
CA GLN A 52 2.39 -7.82 4.25
C GLN A 52 3.22 -8.46 3.13
N ASN A 53 3.09 -9.77 2.94
CA ASN A 53 3.78 -10.55 1.92
C ASN A 53 3.17 -11.96 1.81
N ILE A 54 3.21 -12.53 0.61
CA ILE A 54 3.04 -13.97 0.33
C ILE A 54 4.12 -14.43 -0.64
N THR A 55 4.16 -15.71 -0.98
CA THR A 55 4.93 -16.21 -2.13
C THR A 55 4.03 -16.43 -3.35
N PHE A 56 4.64 -16.47 -4.54
CA PHE A 56 3.92 -16.81 -5.78
C PHE A 56 3.78 -18.32 -5.99
N TYR A 57 4.32 -19.15 -5.09
CA TYR A 57 4.13 -20.59 -5.14
C TYR A 57 2.74 -21.01 -4.64
N ASP A 58 2.22 -22.09 -5.22
CA ASP A 58 1.07 -22.80 -4.70
C ASP A 58 1.46 -23.65 -3.47
N ASN A 59 0.48 -24.33 -2.87
CA ASN A 59 0.73 -25.20 -1.72
C ASN A 59 1.74 -26.30 -2.08
N GLY A 60 2.77 -26.46 -1.24
CA GLY A 60 3.85 -27.40 -1.50
C GLY A 60 5.00 -27.29 -0.49
N ALA A 61 6.16 -27.79 -0.88
CA ALA A 61 7.36 -27.83 -0.02
C ALA A 61 8.08 -26.48 0.04
N TYR A 62 7.41 -25.46 0.58
CA TYR A 62 7.90 -24.09 0.73
C TYR A 62 7.85 -23.66 2.21
N THR A 63 8.70 -24.27 3.03
CA THR A 63 8.71 -24.07 4.48
C THR A 63 8.89 -22.60 4.85
N GLY A 64 7.99 -22.10 5.69
CA GLY A 64 8.04 -20.72 6.22
C GLY A 64 7.31 -19.68 5.37
N GLU A 65 6.81 -20.06 4.19
CA GLU A 65 6.07 -19.18 3.29
C GLU A 65 4.55 -19.29 3.45
N LEU A 66 3.83 -18.30 2.93
CA LEU A 66 2.36 -18.26 2.87
C LEU A 66 1.92 -18.17 1.42
N SER A 67 0.96 -19.00 1.01
CA SER A 67 0.42 -18.99 -0.36
C SER A 67 -0.76 -18.01 -0.51
N ALA A 68 -1.12 -17.70 -1.75
CA ALA A 68 -2.32 -16.93 -2.07
C ALA A 68 -3.62 -17.64 -1.59
N GLU A 69 -3.64 -18.97 -1.60
CA GLU A 69 -4.78 -19.75 -1.10
C GLU A 69 -4.91 -19.62 0.43
N MET A 70 -3.79 -19.63 1.18
CA MET A 70 -3.81 -19.39 2.62
C MET A 70 -4.26 -17.97 2.97
N LEU A 71 -3.86 -16.96 2.19
CA LEU A 71 -4.34 -15.59 2.33
C LEU A 71 -5.88 -15.52 2.21
N HIS A 72 -6.43 -16.19 1.20
CA HIS A 72 -7.88 -16.26 0.98
C HIS A 72 -8.61 -17.03 2.09
N ASP A 73 -8.11 -18.20 2.50
CA ASP A 73 -8.68 -19.02 3.57
C ASP A 73 -8.79 -18.26 4.90
N VAL A 74 -7.78 -17.45 5.23
CA VAL A 74 -7.77 -16.63 6.43
C VAL A 74 -8.86 -15.55 6.39
N GLY A 75 -9.29 -15.10 5.22
CA GLY A 75 -10.30 -14.06 5.04
C GLY A 75 -9.73 -12.65 4.79
N CYS A 76 -8.47 -12.54 4.35
CA CYS A 76 -7.88 -11.25 4.00
C CYS A 76 -8.47 -10.68 2.70
N ASN A 77 -8.70 -9.38 2.66
CA ASN A 77 -9.23 -8.65 1.50
C ASN A 77 -8.16 -7.82 0.78
N TYR A 78 -6.98 -7.66 1.38
CA TYR A 78 -5.86 -6.90 0.82
C TYR A 78 -4.57 -7.71 0.85
N LEU A 79 -3.62 -7.35 -0.02
CA LEU A 79 -2.28 -7.89 0.00
C LEU A 79 -1.26 -6.80 -0.35
N LEU A 80 -0.26 -6.62 0.50
CA LEU A 80 0.90 -5.79 0.19
C LEU A 80 1.89 -6.60 -0.66
N ILE A 81 2.40 -6.01 -1.74
CA ILE A 81 3.32 -6.67 -2.69
C ILE A 81 4.45 -5.71 -3.04
N GLY A 82 5.70 -6.15 -2.94
CA GLY A 82 6.84 -5.37 -3.43
C GLY A 82 7.24 -4.20 -2.53
N HIS A 83 6.93 -4.24 -1.24
CA HIS A 83 7.35 -3.21 -0.28
C HIS A 83 8.88 -3.01 -0.33
N SER A 84 9.33 -1.77 -0.14
CA SER A 84 10.75 -1.38 -0.19
C SER A 84 11.67 -2.27 0.65
N GLU A 85 11.26 -2.64 1.87
CA GLU A 85 11.99 -3.60 2.74
C GLU A 85 12.13 -4.99 2.10
N ARG A 86 11.10 -5.49 1.39
CA ARG A 86 11.14 -6.78 0.70
C ARG A 86 12.09 -6.75 -0.49
N ARG A 87 12.04 -5.68 -1.28
CA ARG A 87 12.92 -5.49 -2.44
C ARG A 87 14.39 -5.34 -2.01
N SER A 88 14.65 -4.46 -1.05
CA SER A 88 16.02 -4.12 -0.63
C SER A 88 16.68 -5.15 0.28
N LEU A 89 15.96 -5.68 1.27
CA LEU A 89 16.55 -6.58 2.28
C LEU A 89 16.48 -8.06 1.88
N PHE A 90 15.54 -8.43 1.02
CA PHE A 90 15.30 -9.82 0.63
C PHE A 90 15.41 -10.08 -0.88
N GLY A 91 15.82 -9.07 -1.65
CA GLY A 91 16.10 -9.22 -3.08
C GLY A 91 14.86 -9.49 -3.94
N GLU A 92 13.68 -9.06 -3.50
CA GLU A 92 12.45 -9.22 -4.30
C GLU A 92 12.53 -8.39 -5.59
N THR A 93 12.42 -9.06 -6.73
CA THR A 93 12.54 -8.45 -8.06
C THR A 93 11.18 -8.03 -8.63
N ASP A 94 11.19 -7.23 -9.71
CA ASP A 94 9.96 -6.87 -10.44
C ASP A 94 9.22 -8.11 -10.97
N GLN A 95 9.96 -9.15 -11.35
CA GLN A 95 9.40 -10.44 -11.77
C GLN A 95 8.71 -11.16 -10.60
N ASP A 96 9.27 -11.10 -9.39
CA ASP A 96 8.65 -11.71 -8.21
C ASP A 96 7.37 -10.97 -7.82
N VAL A 97 7.39 -9.64 -7.85
CA VAL A 97 6.22 -8.79 -7.62
C VAL A 97 5.11 -9.12 -8.61
N PHE A 98 5.43 -9.18 -9.92
CA PHE A 98 4.43 -9.51 -10.93
C PHE A 98 3.86 -10.93 -10.77
N LYS A 99 4.70 -11.92 -10.44
CA LYS A 99 4.22 -13.30 -10.17
C LYS A 99 3.25 -13.35 -8.99
N LYS A 100 3.51 -12.59 -7.92
CA LYS A 100 2.62 -12.51 -6.75
C LYS A 100 1.31 -11.79 -7.09
N LEU A 101 1.39 -10.68 -7.82
CA LEU A 101 0.22 -9.95 -8.30
C LEU A 101 -0.68 -10.85 -9.14
N ASN A 102 -0.08 -11.56 -10.11
CA ASN A 102 -0.81 -12.44 -11.01
C ASN A 102 -1.49 -13.62 -10.29
N LYS A 103 -1.03 -14.01 -9.09
CA LYS A 103 -1.68 -15.04 -8.28
C LYS A 103 -3.02 -14.60 -7.67
N ILE A 104 -3.24 -13.30 -7.50
CA ILE A 104 -4.45 -12.78 -6.84
C ILE A 104 -5.30 -11.85 -7.71
N ILE A 105 -4.84 -11.45 -8.90
CA ILE A 105 -5.49 -10.42 -9.72
C ILE A 105 -6.92 -10.76 -10.17
N ASP A 106 -7.21 -12.06 -10.31
CA ASP A 106 -8.54 -12.57 -10.67
C ASP A 106 -9.40 -12.98 -9.46
N THR A 107 -8.92 -12.67 -8.24
CA THR A 107 -9.65 -12.91 -6.99
C THR A 107 -10.34 -11.61 -6.50
N SER A 108 -11.00 -11.69 -5.35
CA SER A 108 -11.56 -10.52 -4.65
C SER A 108 -10.54 -9.80 -3.75
N VAL A 109 -9.29 -10.27 -3.67
CA VAL A 109 -8.23 -9.62 -2.89
C VAL A 109 -7.72 -8.41 -3.67
N VAL A 110 -7.65 -7.26 -3.02
CA VAL A 110 -7.11 -6.02 -3.58
C VAL A 110 -5.58 -6.01 -3.43
N PRO A 111 -4.80 -6.07 -4.53
CA PRO A 111 -3.36 -5.91 -4.47
C PRO A 111 -2.98 -4.45 -4.22
N VAL A 112 -2.07 -4.24 -3.27
CA VAL A 112 -1.38 -2.97 -3.02
C VAL A 112 0.08 -3.16 -3.44
N VAL A 113 0.40 -2.72 -4.66
CA VAL A 113 1.73 -2.87 -5.26
C VAL A 113 2.59 -1.66 -4.88
N CYS A 114 3.69 -1.91 -4.19
CA CYS A 114 4.62 -0.87 -3.81
C CYS A 114 5.74 -0.68 -4.85
N ILE A 115 6.05 0.57 -5.13
CA ILE A 115 7.09 1.03 -6.05
C ILE A 115 7.83 2.20 -5.44
N GLY A 116 9.08 2.43 -5.83
CA GLY A 116 9.90 3.47 -5.23
C GLY A 116 11.34 3.44 -5.71
N GLU A 117 11.96 4.61 -5.74
CA GLU A 117 13.36 4.81 -6.11
C GLU A 117 14.26 4.99 -4.86
N SER A 118 15.49 4.49 -4.94
CA SER A 118 16.49 4.69 -3.90
C SER A 118 17.06 6.12 -3.91
N LEU A 119 17.82 6.50 -2.87
CA LEU A 119 18.51 7.79 -2.84
C LEU A 119 19.52 7.92 -3.99
N GLU A 120 20.21 6.83 -4.31
CA GLU A 120 21.16 6.78 -5.41
C GLU A 120 20.47 7.00 -6.76
N ASP A 121 19.28 6.41 -6.94
CA ASP A 121 18.48 6.61 -8.14
C ASP A 121 17.96 8.04 -8.27
N ARG A 122 17.49 8.63 -7.16
CA ARG A 122 17.05 10.03 -7.13
C ARG A 122 18.19 10.97 -7.50
N GLN A 123 19.33 10.85 -6.83
CA GLN A 123 20.52 11.69 -7.07
C GLN A 123 21.12 11.46 -8.47
N GLY A 124 21.00 10.24 -9.00
CA GLY A 124 21.43 9.88 -10.34
C GLY A 124 20.46 10.26 -11.46
N GLY A 125 19.35 10.94 -11.16
CA GLY A 125 18.34 11.30 -12.17
C GLY A 125 17.62 10.10 -12.79
N ARG A 126 17.52 8.98 -12.06
CA ARG A 126 16.97 7.71 -12.54
C ARG A 126 15.54 7.43 -12.08
N LEU A 127 14.91 8.36 -11.35
CA LEU A 127 13.54 8.21 -10.83
C LEU A 127 12.57 7.66 -11.87
N GLU A 128 12.43 8.37 -13.00
CA GLU A 128 11.44 8.01 -14.01
C GLU A 128 11.72 6.63 -14.60
N LYS A 129 13.00 6.32 -14.81
CA LYS A 129 13.45 5.02 -15.31
C LYS A 129 13.12 3.89 -14.34
N VAL A 130 13.37 4.08 -13.05
CA VAL A 130 13.09 3.06 -12.02
C VAL A 130 11.59 2.82 -11.93
N LEU A 131 10.78 3.86 -11.79
CA LEU A 131 9.32 3.72 -11.66
C LEU A 131 8.69 3.13 -12.93
N THR A 132 9.18 3.51 -14.12
CA THR A 132 8.75 2.89 -15.38
C THR A 132 9.09 1.41 -15.42
N THR A 133 10.29 1.03 -14.96
CA THR A 133 10.74 -0.37 -14.95
C THR A 133 9.92 -1.21 -13.96
N GLN A 134 9.67 -0.69 -12.75
CA GLN A 134 8.90 -1.40 -11.73
C GLN A 134 7.43 -1.62 -12.12
N LEU A 135 6.89 -0.80 -13.02
CA LEU A 135 5.50 -0.90 -13.51
C LEU A 135 5.36 -1.59 -14.86
N SER A 136 6.44 -1.80 -15.63
CA SER A 136 6.36 -2.30 -17.01
C SER A 136 5.64 -3.64 -17.10
N LEU A 137 6.06 -4.64 -16.32
CA LEU A 137 5.43 -5.97 -16.33
C LEU A 137 3.94 -5.91 -15.99
N ILE A 138 3.54 -5.01 -15.11
CA ILE A 138 2.15 -4.86 -14.66
C ILE A 138 1.30 -4.22 -15.77
N LEU A 139 1.77 -3.10 -16.31
CA LEU A 139 1.06 -2.33 -17.34
C LEU A 139 1.02 -3.03 -18.70
N GLU A 140 2.01 -3.86 -19.02
CA GLU A 140 2.10 -4.56 -20.32
C GLU A 140 1.33 -5.88 -20.36
N ASN A 141 1.06 -6.51 -19.21
CA ASN A 141 0.53 -7.88 -19.16
C ASN A 141 -0.84 -8.02 -18.49
N LEU A 142 -1.36 -6.97 -17.85
CA LEU A 142 -2.71 -6.98 -17.29
C LEU A 142 -3.71 -6.25 -18.19
N SER A 143 -4.94 -6.75 -18.22
CA SER A 143 -6.06 -6.05 -18.84
C SER A 143 -6.45 -4.78 -18.05
N ILE A 144 -7.19 -3.87 -18.68
CA ILE A 144 -7.71 -2.65 -18.03
C ILE A 144 -8.57 -3.02 -16.83
N GLU A 145 -9.40 -4.06 -16.95
CA GLU A 145 -10.28 -4.55 -15.89
C GLU A 145 -9.50 -5.11 -14.70
N GLN A 146 -8.35 -5.74 -14.94
CA GLN A 146 -7.45 -6.22 -13.89
C GLN A 146 -6.70 -5.06 -13.24
N LEU A 147 -6.16 -4.12 -14.04
CA LEU A 147 -5.47 -2.93 -13.54
C LEU A 147 -6.37 -2.06 -12.66
N ALA A 148 -7.66 -1.95 -12.98
CA ALA A 148 -8.63 -1.20 -12.19
C ALA A 148 -8.79 -1.71 -10.75
N LYS A 149 -8.36 -2.95 -10.46
CA LYS A 149 -8.36 -3.52 -9.09
C LYS A 149 -7.10 -3.19 -8.30
N VAL A 150 -6.04 -2.71 -8.97
CA VAL A 150 -4.73 -2.49 -8.34
C VAL A 150 -4.68 -1.14 -7.64
N VAL A 151 -4.12 -1.14 -6.43
CA VAL A 151 -3.67 0.07 -5.74
C VAL A 151 -2.16 0.17 -5.89
N ILE A 152 -1.64 1.32 -6.29
CA ILE A 152 -0.20 1.58 -6.28
C ILE A 152 0.15 2.35 -5.01
N ALA A 153 1.17 1.89 -4.29
CA ALA A 153 1.76 2.63 -3.18
C ALA A 153 3.14 3.16 -3.59
N TYR A 154 3.28 4.48 -3.69
CA TYR A 154 4.56 5.12 -3.99
C TYR A 154 5.38 5.34 -2.71
N GLU A 155 6.52 4.68 -2.62
CA GLU A 155 7.47 4.78 -1.51
C GLU A 155 8.69 5.62 -1.94
N PRO A 156 8.84 6.88 -1.48
CA PRO A 156 10.11 7.60 -1.64
C PRO A 156 11.17 6.99 -0.72
N VAL A 157 11.76 5.85 -1.10
CA VAL A 157 12.66 5.05 -0.25
C VAL A 157 13.83 5.88 0.29
N TRP A 158 14.28 6.86 -0.48
CA TRP A 158 15.29 7.84 -0.09
C TRP A 158 14.93 8.71 1.12
N ALA A 159 13.65 8.87 1.43
CA ALA A 159 13.11 9.64 2.56
C ALA A 159 12.64 8.76 3.73
N ILE A 160 12.53 7.44 3.56
CA ILE A 160 12.04 6.53 4.60
C ILE A 160 13.13 6.28 5.65
N GLY A 161 12.87 6.69 6.90
CA GLY A 161 13.77 6.44 8.03
C GLY A 161 15.07 7.25 8.02
N THR A 162 15.27 8.15 7.04
CA THR A 162 16.47 8.98 6.91
C THR A 162 16.37 10.33 7.60
N GLY A 163 15.16 10.72 8.03
CA GLY A 163 14.86 12.06 8.55
C GLY A 163 14.75 13.14 7.47
N VAL A 164 15.01 12.78 6.21
CA VAL A 164 14.74 13.64 5.04
C VAL A 164 13.25 13.55 4.71
N VAL A 165 12.60 14.70 4.57
CA VAL A 165 11.17 14.77 4.24
C VAL A 165 11.03 15.21 2.78
N ALA A 166 10.27 14.46 1.99
CA ALA A 166 9.94 14.87 0.63
C ALA A 166 9.07 16.14 0.66
N SER A 167 9.38 17.13 -0.18
CA SER A 167 8.52 18.30 -0.32
C SER A 167 7.17 17.92 -0.96
N LEU A 168 6.13 18.71 -0.71
CA LEU A 168 4.82 18.49 -1.33
C LEU A 168 4.90 18.47 -2.87
N GLU A 169 5.76 19.31 -3.43
CA GLU A 169 6.05 19.36 -4.87
C GLU A 169 6.64 18.03 -5.36
N GLN A 170 7.62 17.48 -4.67
CA GLN A 170 8.22 16.19 -5.04
C GLN A 170 7.22 15.03 -4.95
N VAL A 171 6.34 15.05 -3.94
CA VAL A 171 5.25 14.06 -3.81
C VAL A 171 4.30 14.19 -5.00
N GLN A 172 3.82 15.40 -5.27
CA GLN A 172 2.87 15.69 -6.35
C GLN A 172 3.45 15.33 -7.73
N GLU A 173 4.66 15.79 -8.06
CA GLU A 173 5.33 15.53 -9.33
C GLU A 173 5.51 14.01 -9.57
N THR A 174 5.91 13.28 -8.52
CA THR A 174 6.15 11.83 -8.66
C THR A 174 4.84 11.06 -8.81
N HIS A 175 3.80 11.41 -8.06
CA HIS A 175 2.47 10.83 -8.21
C HIS A 175 1.85 11.11 -9.59
N GLN A 176 1.96 12.36 -10.06
CA GLN A 176 1.53 12.75 -11.41
C GLN A 176 2.28 11.96 -12.49
N PHE A 177 3.60 11.77 -12.32
CA PHE A 177 4.38 10.94 -13.23
C PHE A 177 3.89 9.49 -13.26
N ILE A 178 3.66 8.86 -12.10
CA ILE A 178 3.10 7.50 -12.02
C ILE A 178 1.75 7.44 -12.73
N ARG A 179 0.86 8.41 -12.49
CA ARG A 179 -0.44 8.49 -13.18
C ARG A 179 -0.29 8.63 -14.69
N SER A 180 0.72 9.37 -15.15
CA SER A 180 1.03 9.51 -16.58
C SER A 180 1.48 8.19 -17.23
N LEU A 181 2.14 7.30 -16.48
CA LEU A 181 2.51 5.97 -16.98
C LEU A 181 1.26 5.12 -17.22
N VAL A 182 0.28 5.20 -16.32
CA VAL A 182 -1.01 4.50 -16.45
C VAL A 182 -1.84 5.10 -17.58
N ALA A 183 -1.80 6.43 -17.74
CA ALA A 183 -2.55 7.13 -18.79
C ALA A 183 -2.09 6.76 -20.21
N LYS A 184 -0.85 6.29 -20.37
CA LYS A 184 -0.36 5.72 -21.65
C LYS A 184 -1.05 4.40 -22.01
N VAL A 185 -1.60 3.69 -21.03
CA VAL A 185 -2.39 2.47 -21.23
C VAL A 185 -3.86 2.82 -21.42
N ASP A 186 -4.44 3.55 -20.46
CA ASP A 186 -5.83 4.04 -20.55
C ASP A 186 -6.03 5.29 -19.67
N GLU A 187 -6.52 6.37 -20.26
CA GLU A 187 -6.72 7.65 -19.54
C GLU A 187 -7.81 7.60 -18.47
N ASN A 188 -8.86 6.81 -18.68
CA ASN A 188 -9.96 6.70 -17.73
C ASN A 188 -9.54 5.88 -16.51
N LEU A 189 -8.81 4.79 -16.73
CA LEU A 189 -8.15 4.02 -15.68
C LEU A 189 -7.23 4.92 -14.87
N ALA A 190 -6.36 5.70 -15.53
CA ALA A 190 -5.41 6.57 -14.84
C ALA A 190 -6.08 7.59 -13.90
N LYS A 191 -7.24 8.13 -14.28
CA LYS A 191 -8.03 9.05 -13.43
C LYS A 191 -8.68 8.38 -12.23
N ASN A 192 -8.96 7.08 -12.30
CA ASN A 192 -9.70 6.34 -11.27
C ASN A 192 -8.81 5.40 -10.45
N MET A 193 -7.58 5.15 -10.88
CA MET A 193 -6.66 4.27 -10.17
C MET A 193 -6.14 4.94 -8.90
N LYS A 194 -6.10 4.17 -7.81
CA LYS A 194 -5.66 4.63 -6.50
C LYS A 194 -4.13 4.59 -6.42
N ILE A 195 -3.51 5.75 -6.26
CA ILE A 195 -2.07 5.95 -6.04
C ILE A 195 -1.89 6.57 -4.65
N VAL A 196 -1.54 5.73 -3.67
CA VAL A 196 -1.38 6.14 -2.28
C VAL A 196 0.07 6.47 -1.96
N TYR A 197 0.29 7.45 -1.09
CA TYR A 197 1.61 7.87 -0.66
C TYR A 197 2.14 6.97 0.47
N GLY A 198 3.27 6.30 0.25
CA GLY A 198 3.93 5.38 1.18
C GLY A 198 5.14 5.97 1.92
N GLY A 199 5.38 7.28 1.82
CA GLY A 199 6.42 7.96 2.59
C GLY A 199 6.01 8.27 4.04
N SER A 200 6.77 9.15 4.70
CA SER A 200 6.47 9.57 6.08
C SER A 200 5.20 10.41 6.16
N LEU A 201 4.06 9.74 6.38
CA LEU A 201 2.76 10.35 6.66
C LEU A 201 2.43 10.24 8.16
N LYS A 202 2.12 11.39 8.77
CA LYS A 202 1.75 11.54 10.18
C LYS A 202 0.52 12.45 10.27
N ALA A 203 -0.14 12.47 11.43
CA ALA A 203 -1.27 13.37 11.66
C ALA A 203 -0.96 14.84 11.34
N GLU A 204 0.26 15.30 11.66
CA GLU A 204 0.70 16.68 11.46
C GLU A 204 0.81 17.12 9.99
N ASN A 205 1.12 16.21 9.06
CA ASN A 205 1.31 16.53 7.64
C ASN A 205 0.25 15.88 6.72
N ALA A 206 -0.67 15.10 7.28
CA ALA A 206 -1.68 14.37 6.53
C ALA A 206 -2.56 15.30 5.70
N LYS A 207 -2.99 16.43 6.27
CA LYS A 207 -3.84 17.38 5.55
C LYS A 207 -3.20 17.84 4.24
N ASP A 208 -1.96 18.31 4.30
CA ASP A 208 -1.30 18.91 3.15
C ASP A 208 -0.97 17.88 2.07
N ILE A 209 -0.56 16.66 2.46
CA ILE A 209 -0.24 15.58 1.53
C ILE A 209 -1.50 14.99 0.90
N LEU A 210 -2.53 14.70 1.70
CA LEU A 210 -3.76 14.06 1.22
C LEU A 210 -4.66 15.02 0.40
N SER A 211 -4.39 16.32 0.46
CA SER A 211 -5.08 17.32 -0.39
C SER A 211 -4.44 17.47 -1.77
N LEU A 212 -3.31 16.78 -2.05
CA LEU A 212 -2.66 16.85 -3.34
C LEU A 212 -3.49 16.13 -4.41
N PRO A 213 -3.70 16.72 -5.61
CA PRO A 213 -4.62 16.18 -6.62
C PRO A 213 -4.32 14.77 -7.11
N ASP A 214 -3.04 14.35 -7.10
CA ASP A 214 -2.63 13.02 -7.56
C ASP A 214 -2.38 12.02 -6.42
N VAL A 215 -2.68 12.40 -5.17
CA VAL A 215 -2.55 11.53 -3.98
C VAL A 215 -3.92 11.01 -3.56
N ASP A 216 -4.14 9.70 -3.70
CA ASP A 216 -5.43 9.06 -3.41
C ASP A 216 -5.52 8.45 -1.99
N GLY A 217 -4.57 8.77 -1.11
CA GLY A 217 -4.50 8.21 0.24
C GLY A 217 -3.07 8.01 0.71
N GLY A 218 -2.90 7.18 1.76
CA GLY A 218 -1.58 6.86 2.31
C GLY A 218 -1.40 5.40 2.70
N LEU A 219 -0.21 4.85 2.47
CA LEU A 219 0.26 3.60 3.07
C LEU A 219 1.11 3.96 4.30
N ILE A 220 0.47 4.00 5.47
CA ILE A 220 1.06 4.57 6.68
C ILE A 220 1.87 3.51 7.46
N GLY A 221 3.17 3.76 7.62
CA GLY A 221 4.08 2.95 8.43
C GLY A 221 3.99 3.27 9.93
N GLY A 222 4.99 3.96 10.47
CA GLY A 222 5.15 4.13 11.93
C GLY A 222 3.96 4.79 12.66
N ALA A 223 3.29 5.76 12.04
CA ALA A 223 2.13 6.42 12.64
C ALA A 223 0.91 5.50 12.77
N SER A 224 0.84 4.39 12.01
CA SER A 224 -0.25 3.41 12.12
C SER A 224 -0.20 2.59 13.42
N LEU A 225 0.92 2.60 14.14
CA LEU A 225 1.11 1.83 15.38
C LEU A 225 0.44 2.48 16.60
N LYS A 226 -0.14 3.68 16.45
CA LYS A 226 -0.86 4.40 17.50
C LYS A 226 -2.26 4.74 17.01
N ALA A 227 -3.29 4.19 17.67
CA ALA A 227 -4.69 4.41 17.29
C ALA A 227 -5.03 5.90 17.15
N SER A 228 -4.63 6.73 18.11
CA SER A 228 -4.92 8.17 18.07
C SER A 228 -4.32 8.87 16.85
N GLU A 229 -3.12 8.47 16.44
CA GLU A 229 -2.42 9.09 15.30
C GLU A 229 -3.00 8.59 13.98
N PHE A 230 -3.27 7.28 13.87
CA PHE A 230 -3.91 6.69 12.69
C PHE A 230 -5.35 7.18 12.48
N ASN A 231 -6.15 7.24 13.54
CA ASN A 231 -7.52 7.73 13.50
C ASN A 231 -7.58 9.21 13.09
N GLU A 232 -6.62 10.03 13.52
CA GLU A 232 -6.55 11.42 13.07
C GLU A 232 -6.27 11.50 11.57
N ILE A 233 -5.38 10.66 11.03
CA ILE A 233 -5.12 10.60 9.57
C ILE A 233 -6.38 10.18 8.81
N ILE A 234 -7.12 9.17 9.30
CA ILE A 234 -8.41 8.74 8.73
C ILE A 234 -9.40 9.91 8.74
N ASN A 235 -9.51 10.64 9.85
CA ASN A 235 -10.40 11.80 9.96
C ASN A 235 -10.01 12.94 9.02
N GLN A 236 -8.71 13.17 8.80
CA GLN A 236 -8.24 14.17 7.83
C GLN A 236 -8.63 13.77 6.40
N ALA A 237 -8.41 12.52 6.01
CA ALA A 237 -8.88 12.00 4.72
C ALA A 237 -10.40 12.17 4.57
N ASN A 238 -11.16 11.81 5.61
CA ASN A 238 -12.62 11.91 5.61
C ASN A 238 -13.13 13.35 5.44
N LYS A 239 -12.45 14.34 6.05
CA LYS A 239 -12.77 15.77 5.88
C LYS A 239 -12.49 16.21 4.45
N ILE A 240 -11.31 15.90 3.91
CA ILE A 240 -10.89 16.30 2.57
C ILE A 240 -11.83 15.72 1.49
N CYS A 241 -12.28 14.48 1.64
CA CYS A 241 -13.21 13.86 0.69
C CYS A 241 -14.69 14.26 0.88
N THR A 242 -14.99 15.06 1.91
CA THR A 242 -16.38 15.47 2.22
C THR A 242 -16.68 16.91 1.84
N GLU A 243 -15.68 17.78 1.90
CA GLU A 243 -15.73 19.17 1.42
C GLU A 243 -15.68 19.23 -0.12
#